data_AF-K9TFT6-F1
#
_entry.id   AF-K9TFT6-F1
#
_cell.length_a   1.000
_cell.length_b   1.000
_cell.length_c   1.000
_cell.angle_alpha   90.00
_cell.angle_beta   90.00
_cell.angle_gamma   90.00
#
_symmetry.space_group_name_H-M   'P 1'
#
loop_
_entity.id
_entity.type
_entity.pdbx_description
1 polymer ?
#
loop_
_entity_poly.entity_id
_entity_poly.type
_entity_poly.pdbx_seq_one_letter_code
_entity_poly.pdbx_strand_id
1 'polypeptide(L)'
;MNSISGQLYRPIAQWTGQLILPSVAQRHSDGGVYLTLENTPEPYRHLQGETVWLKWHSNSIHQIWINRAVTDIHFDETTRQSMENFNIHPTRLAGWSNVSPLESLAGARPDDDIQVELDVQTVEQVGNTWIVSIGDEPIQIVGVHKALVQFVASAGDKRYRVRHYNPQTRNFDGGEETIALPDAGFLHPGHQVEQSSIIDLETSPLNADGWYIYGNHDPEGLFIVGAIEPAGALSLAPTRMLSGREETRQHFVESKWEQIPLHRMERTLVDNNGGILYGNQRSPNLMQKRTRELWYQGDMGLVVHTFGWRGGERGDRAILGLVPGHFAFGFAQVIADEFTGDLRFDLVYRQVYGHNREGVVAGAHRWHSYMGSFKRGWMYTLPVSDVVIRIPELTVPYQLGDRQFDPLQTILQELAFMATRYRTGPGNGASVVTPATSCVKDSSQSLFAAIQRLKTEVLSDRTVKQWVENHPTDFEVQRFKRLELLLEQVEKSMLIPLGYVPKNWRGENQEVAAHRNGASFNASTILEGLKAWKTMLPRRAEMELMRVLMQYGGTMFDYQSAMIGGKISGLVPNPPTVIL
;
A
#
# COMPACT_ATOMS: atom_id res chain seq x y z
N MET A 1 -12.54 32.97 10.45
CA MET A 1 -11.39 32.19 10.96
C MET A 1 -10.59 31.46 9.87
N ASN A 2 -10.78 31.78 8.57
CA ASN A 2 -10.22 31.00 7.46
C ASN A 2 -8.79 31.36 7.00
N SER A 3 -8.08 32.33 7.62
CA SER A 3 -6.75 32.74 7.11
C SER A 3 -5.55 32.08 7.79
N ILE A 4 -5.69 31.61 9.05
CA ILE A 4 -4.59 30.94 9.78
C ILE A 4 -4.63 29.43 9.57
N SER A 5 -5.81 28.81 9.56
CA SER A 5 -5.97 27.36 9.36
C SER A 5 -5.44 26.90 7.99
N GLY A 6 -5.67 27.67 6.91
CA GLY A 6 -5.17 27.32 5.57
C GLY A 6 -3.66 27.51 5.33
N GLN A 7 -2.94 28.14 6.27
CA GLN A 7 -1.46 28.22 6.23
C GLN A 7 -0.80 27.04 6.95
N LEU A 8 -1.46 26.50 7.97
CA LEU A 8 -0.95 25.44 8.84
C LEU A 8 -1.39 24.04 8.34
N TYR A 9 -2.63 23.94 7.90
CA TYR A 9 -3.23 22.72 7.39
C TYR A 9 -3.41 22.78 5.88
N ARG A 10 -3.19 21.63 5.24
CA ARG A 10 -3.37 21.45 3.80
C ARG A 10 -4.27 20.26 3.53
N PRO A 11 -5.11 20.31 2.47
CA PRO A 11 -5.88 19.15 2.07
C PRO A 11 -4.93 18.00 1.68
N ILE A 12 -5.30 16.77 2.01
CA ILE A 12 -4.50 15.59 1.62
C ILE A 12 -4.48 15.43 0.10
N ALA A 13 -5.62 15.66 -0.53
CA ALA A 13 -5.82 15.64 -1.98
C ALA A 13 -6.90 16.65 -2.39
N GLN A 14 -6.95 17.01 -3.67
CA GLN A 14 -7.96 17.95 -4.18
C GLN A 14 -9.39 17.43 -4.05
N TRP A 15 -9.58 16.13 -4.26
CA TRP A 15 -10.85 15.43 -4.13
C TRP A 15 -10.74 14.38 -3.05
N THR A 16 -11.48 14.57 -1.96
CA THR A 16 -11.64 13.57 -0.92
C THR A 16 -13.10 13.44 -0.54
N GLY A 17 -13.47 12.28 -0.01
CA GLY A 17 -14.81 12.10 0.55
C GLY A 17 -15.00 10.77 1.25
N GLN A 18 -16.17 10.62 1.84
CA GLN A 18 -16.60 9.43 2.55
C GLN A 18 -17.54 8.62 1.66
N LEU A 19 -17.19 7.35 1.42
CA LEU A 19 -18.03 6.44 0.66
C LEU A 19 -19.26 6.05 1.47
N ILE A 20 -20.41 6.04 0.80
CA ILE A 20 -21.69 5.63 1.37
C ILE A 20 -22.27 4.52 0.48
N LEU A 21 -22.44 3.34 1.05
CA LEU A 21 -23.08 2.24 0.33
C LEU A 21 -24.59 2.53 0.19
N PRO A 22 -25.14 2.59 -1.04
CA PRO A 22 -26.58 2.79 -1.24
C PRO A 22 -27.40 1.67 -0.61
N SER A 23 -28.67 1.91 -0.28
CA SER A 23 -29.58 0.78 0.00
C SER A 23 -29.88 -0.02 -1.27
N VAL A 24 -30.34 -1.27 -1.14
CA VAL A 24 -30.68 -2.13 -2.29
C VAL A 24 -31.61 -1.44 -3.28
N ALA A 25 -32.58 -0.66 -2.81
CA ALA A 25 -33.55 0.06 -3.65
C ALA A 25 -32.96 1.29 -4.36
N GLN A 26 -31.80 1.79 -3.91
CA GLN A 26 -31.12 2.97 -4.45
C GLN A 26 -29.94 2.60 -5.37
N ARG A 27 -29.68 1.31 -5.59
CA ARG A 27 -28.59 0.86 -6.46
C ARG A 27 -28.88 1.25 -7.91
N HIS A 28 -27.86 1.70 -8.61
CA HIS A 28 -27.91 1.89 -10.06
C HIS A 28 -27.20 0.73 -10.78
N SER A 29 -27.55 0.51 -12.05
CA SER A 29 -26.95 -0.54 -12.88
C SER A 29 -25.49 -0.28 -13.25
N ASP A 30 -24.98 0.92 -13.01
CA ASP A 30 -23.58 1.28 -13.25
C ASP A 30 -22.64 0.81 -12.12
N GLY A 31 -23.18 0.25 -11.02
CA GLY A 31 -22.40 -0.19 -9.88
C GLY A 31 -21.73 0.97 -9.11
N GLY A 32 -22.27 2.19 -9.23
CA GLY A 32 -21.80 3.32 -8.45
C GLY A 32 -22.21 3.26 -6.97
N VAL A 33 -21.72 4.23 -6.20
CA VAL A 33 -22.04 4.42 -4.78
C VAL A 33 -22.26 5.90 -4.49
N TYR A 34 -22.80 6.22 -3.31
CA TYR A 34 -22.85 7.61 -2.86
C TYR A 34 -21.48 8.02 -2.28
N LEU A 35 -21.19 9.32 -2.36
CA LEU A 35 -20.00 9.93 -1.80
C LEU A 35 -20.38 11.26 -1.16
N THR A 36 -20.06 11.45 0.11
CA THR A 36 -20.08 12.79 0.73
C THR A 36 -18.74 13.46 0.46
N LEU A 37 -18.76 14.56 -0.29
CA LEU A 37 -17.54 15.29 -0.67
C LEU A 37 -16.99 16.07 0.53
N GLU A 38 -15.74 15.83 0.89
CA GLU A 38 -15.08 16.47 2.03
C GLU A 38 -14.08 17.53 1.60
N ASN A 39 -13.37 17.32 0.48
CA ASN A 39 -12.55 18.33 -0.20
C ASN A 39 -12.87 18.33 -1.69
N THR A 40 -12.86 19.52 -2.29
CA THR A 40 -13.02 19.73 -3.72
C THR A 40 -12.13 20.89 -4.19
N PRO A 41 -11.67 20.90 -5.45
CA PRO A 41 -10.95 22.05 -6.00
C PRO A 41 -11.88 23.24 -6.18
N GLU A 42 -11.29 24.44 -6.32
CA GLU A 42 -12.00 25.73 -6.31
C GLU A 42 -13.31 25.77 -7.14
N PRO A 43 -13.35 25.28 -8.40
CA PRO A 43 -14.57 25.35 -9.21
C PRO A 43 -15.77 24.57 -8.63
N TYR A 44 -15.51 23.57 -7.79
CA TYR A 44 -16.51 22.66 -7.22
C TYR A 44 -16.69 22.83 -5.71
N ARG A 45 -16.15 23.90 -5.12
CA ARG A 45 -16.24 24.16 -3.67
C ARG A 45 -17.68 24.17 -3.13
N HIS A 46 -18.64 24.56 -3.96
CA HIS A 46 -20.07 24.55 -3.64
C HIS A 46 -20.64 23.14 -3.41
N LEU A 47 -19.92 22.08 -3.79
CA LEU A 47 -20.29 20.67 -3.55
C LEU A 47 -19.69 20.11 -2.27
N GLN A 48 -18.85 20.86 -1.56
CA GLN A 48 -18.25 20.38 -0.31
C GLN A 48 -19.36 20.21 0.75
N GLY A 49 -19.43 19.02 1.35
CA GLY A 49 -20.49 18.59 2.26
C GLY A 49 -21.70 17.94 1.57
N GLU A 50 -21.80 18.04 0.24
CA GLU A 50 -22.90 17.44 -0.52
C GLU A 50 -22.67 15.94 -0.76
N THR A 51 -23.77 15.19 -0.80
CA THR A 51 -23.76 13.79 -1.22
C THR A 51 -24.00 13.68 -2.72
N VAL A 52 -23.05 13.09 -3.43
CA VAL A 52 -23.05 12.93 -4.89
C VAL A 52 -23.03 11.45 -5.28
N TRP A 53 -23.35 11.13 -6.53
CA TRP A 53 -23.18 9.79 -7.08
C TRP A 53 -21.75 9.62 -7.62
N LEU A 54 -21.03 8.59 -7.18
CA LEU A 54 -19.70 8.24 -7.62
C LEU A 54 -19.75 7.01 -8.54
N LYS A 55 -19.14 7.10 -9.72
CA LYS A 55 -19.04 5.97 -10.67
C LYS A 55 -17.69 5.91 -11.37
N TRP A 56 -17.42 4.81 -12.06
CA TRP A 56 -16.26 4.69 -12.93
C TRP A 56 -16.43 5.54 -14.20
N HIS A 57 -15.37 6.22 -14.61
CA HIS A 57 -15.30 6.90 -15.90
C HIS A 57 -15.16 5.87 -17.04
N SER A 58 -15.74 6.15 -18.21
CA SER A 58 -15.70 5.23 -19.37
C SER A 58 -14.27 4.92 -19.85
N ASN A 59 -13.33 5.82 -19.59
CA ASN A 59 -11.91 5.67 -19.94
C ASN A 59 -11.05 5.29 -18.73
N SER A 60 -11.65 4.79 -17.64
CA SER A 60 -10.89 4.31 -16.48
C SER A 60 -9.85 3.29 -16.92
N ILE A 61 -8.68 3.34 -16.27
CA ILE A 61 -7.62 2.36 -16.50
C ILE A 61 -8.06 0.94 -16.12
N HIS A 62 -9.17 0.79 -15.38
CA HIS A 62 -9.67 -0.48 -14.84
C HIS A 62 -10.78 -1.12 -15.67
N GLN A 63 -11.16 -0.53 -16.80
CA GLN A 63 -12.28 -1.04 -17.61
C GLN A 63 -12.14 -2.50 -18.04
N ILE A 64 -10.91 -2.99 -18.17
CA ILE A 64 -10.61 -4.38 -18.53
C ILE A 64 -11.08 -5.41 -17.49
N TRP A 65 -11.31 -5.01 -16.23
CA TRP A 65 -11.66 -5.93 -15.15
C TRP A 65 -12.87 -5.54 -14.32
N ILE A 66 -13.37 -4.30 -14.36
CA ILE A 66 -14.50 -3.84 -13.52
C ILE A 66 -15.69 -4.82 -13.58
N ASN A 67 -16.13 -5.21 -14.78
CA ASN A 67 -17.26 -6.14 -14.95
C ASN A 67 -16.91 -7.57 -14.51
N ARG A 68 -15.64 -7.99 -14.66
CA ARG A 68 -15.16 -9.32 -14.25
C ARG A 68 -15.07 -9.45 -12.73
N ALA A 69 -15.01 -8.35 -12.00
CA ALA A 69 -14.96 -8.31 -10.55
C ALA A 69 -16.35 -8.26 -9.89
N VAL A 70 -17.42 -8.10 -10.67
CA VAL A 70 -18.79 -8.14 -10.16
C VAL A 70 -19.10 -9.54 -9.62
N THR A 71 -19.63 -9.61 -8.41
CA THR A 71 -19.89 -10.90 -7.75
C THR A 71 -21.11 -10.88 -6.85
N ASP A 72 -21.75 -12.02 -6.68
CA ASP A 72 -22.81 -12.21 -5.69
C ASP A 72 -22.19 -12.51 -4.32
N ILE A 73 -22.81 -12.04 -3.24
CA ILE A 73 -22.28 -12.22 -1.88
C ILE A 73 -23.28 -12.99 -1.03
N HIS A 74 -22.93 -14.22 -0.66
CA HIS A 74 -23.75 -15.13 0.15
C HIS A 74 -22.91 -15.78 1.25
N PHE A 75 -23.12 -15.38 2.50
CA PHE A 75 -22.30 -15.84 3.61
C PHE A 75 -22.44 -17.34 3.86
N ASP A 76 -21.30 -18.02 3.89
CA ASP A 76 -21.16 -19.43 4.20
C ASP A 76 -20.66 -19.65 5.64
N GLU A 77 -20.43 -20.91 5.98
CA GLU A 77 -19.91 -21.29 7.30
C GLU A 77 -18.50 -20.75 7.57
N THR A 78 -17.64 -20.68 6.55
CA THR A 78 -16.30 -20.09 6.67
C THR A 78 -16.37 -18.63 7.14
N THR A 79 -17.29 -17.88 6.56
CA THR A 79 -17.51 -16.47 6.89
C THR A 79 -18.00 -16.31 8.32
N ARG A 80 -18.96 -17.14 8.75
CA ARG A 80 -19.47 -17.13 10.13
C ARG A 80 -18.37 -17.44 11.14
N GLN A 81 -17.57 -18.48 10.90
CA GLN A 81 -16.44 -18.84 11.78
C GLN A 81 -15.36 -17.76 11.84
N SER A 82 -15.10 -17.08 10.72
CA SER A 82 -14.16 -15.95 10.70
C SER A 82 -14.68 -14.77 11.53
N MET A 83 -15.98 -14.47 11.46
CA MET A 83 -16.62 -13.45 12.29
C MET A 83 -16.57 -13.80 13.79
N GLU A 84 -16.76 -15.06 14.16
CA GLU A 84 -16.60 -15.55 15.54
C GLU A 84 -15.17 -15.33 16.08
N ASN A 85 -14.17 -15.24 15.19
CA ASN A 85 -12.79 -14.90 15.52
C ASN A 85 -12.50 -13.39 15.49
N PHE A 86 -13.54 -12.56 15.53
CA PHE A 86 -13.52 -11.09 15.52
C PHE A 86 -13.03 -10.45 14.22
N ASN A 87 -12.90 -11.20 13.12
CA ASN A 87 -12.60 -10.58 11.84
C ASN A 87 -13.80 -9.76 11.36
N ILE A 88 -13.51 -8.59 10.79
CA ILE A 88 -14.53 -7.69 10.24
C ILE A 88 -14.85 -8.15 8.81
N HIS A 89 -16.13 -8.31 8.51
CA HIS A 89 -16.67 -8.77 7.22
C HIS A 89 -17.70 -7.79 6.66
N PRO A 90 -17.97 -7.80 5.33
CA PRO A 90 -18.92 -6.92 4.65
C PRO A 90 -20.38 -7.32 4.92
N THR A 91 -20.81 -7.28 6.19
CA THR A 91 -22.14 -7.75 6.62
C THR A 91 -23.29 -7.01 5.93
N ARG A 92 -23.07 -5.75 5.53
CA ARG A 92 -24.04 -4.94 4.78
C ARG A 92 -24.31 -5.43 3.36
N LEU A 93 -23.38 -6.20 2.80
CA LEU A 93 -23.49 -6.79 1.46
C LEU A 93 -23.98 -8.24 1.48
N ALA A 94 -24.25 -8.80 2.67
CA ALA A 94 -24.71 -10.18 2.78
C ALA A 94 -26.06 -10.37 2.06
N GLY A 95 -26.10 -11.32 1.12
CA GLY A 95 -27.27 -11.63 0.29
C GLY A 95 -27.45 -10.73 -0.93
N TRP A 96 -26.50 -9.83 -1.22
CA TRP A 96 -26.58 -8.99 -2.42
C TRP A 96 -26.11 -9.74 -3.66
N SER A 97 -26.79 -9.50 -4.79
CA SER A 97 -26.33 -9.95 -6.11
C SER A 97 -25.65 -8.82 -6.89
N ASN A 98 -24.75 -9.16 -7.80
CA ASN A 98 -24.03 -8.26 -8.69
C ASN A 98 -23.35 -7.10 -7.96
N VAL A 99 -22.66 -7.39 -6.85
CA VAL A 99 -21.89 -6.40 -6.10
C VAL A 99 -20.70 -5.96 -6.94
N SER A 100 -20.63 -4.67 -7.23
CA SER A 100 -19.59 -4.04 -8.03
C SER A 100 -18.31 -3.74 -7.22
N PRO A 101 -17.20 -3.36 -7.90
CA PRO A 101 -15.98 -2.95 -7.22
C PRO A 101 -16.17 -1.78 -6.24
N LEU A 102 -16.97 -0.76 -6.57
CA LEU A 102 -17.20 0.38 -5.67
C LEU A 102 -18.11 0.01 -4.50
N GLU A 103 -19.15 -0.78 -4.73
CA GLU A 103 -20.03 -1.29 -3.66
C GLU A 103 -19.25 -2.19 -2.70
N SER A 104 -18.38 -3.07 -3.21
CA SER A 104 -17.53 -3.92 -2.35
C SER A 104 -16.56 -3.11 -1.48
N LEU A 105 -16.10 -1.95 -1.96
CA LEU A 105 -15.29 -1.04 -1.15
C LEU A 105 -16.13 -0.33 -0.11
N ALA A 106 -17.21 0.36 -0.51
CA ALA A 106 -18.08 1.11 0.39
C ALA A 106 -18.73 0.24 1.49
N GLY A 107 -19.09 -1.00 1.14
CA GLY A 107 -19.70 -1.97 2.05
C GLY A 107 -18.72 -2.89 2.78
N ALA A 108 -17.41 -2.65 2.68
CA ALA A 108 -16.39 -3.53 3.25
C ALA A 108 -16.41 -3.58 4.79
N ARG A 109 -17.01 -2.58 5.44
CA ARG A 109 -17.12 -2.43 6.89
C ARG A 109 -18.57 -2.30 7.35
N PRO A 110 -18.84 -2.50 8.66
CA PRO A 110 -20.18 -2.39 9.22
C PRO A 110 -20.80 -1.00 9.13
N ASP A 111 -19.97 0.05 9.02
CA ASP A 111 -20.39 1.45 8.97
C ASP A 111 -19.82 2.12 7.71
N ASP A 112 -20.44 3.21 7.25
CA ASP A 112 -19.90 4.07 6.20
C ASP A 112 -18.74 4.90 6.77
N ASP A 113 -17.56 4.32 6.96
CA ASP A 113 -16.39 4.98 7.58
C ASP A 113 -15.14 5.02 6.67
N ILE A 114 -15.31 4.71 5.38
CA ILE A 114 -14.22 4.65 4.41
C ILE A 114 -14.06 6.00 3.75
N GLN A 115 -13.03 6.74 4.18
CA GLN A 115 -12.58 7.96 3.54
C GLN A 115 -11.58 7.65 2.42
N VAL A 116 -11.74 8.36 1.30
CA VAL A 116 -10.93 8.15 0.10
C VAL A 116 -10.49 9.47 -0.51
N GLU A 117 -9.34 9.44 -1.16
CA GLU A 117 -9.00 10.40 -2.21
C GLU A 117 -9.33 9.81 -3.59
N LEU A 118 -9.61 10.70 -4.55
CA LEU A 118 -10.18 10.31 -5.85
C LEU A 118 -9.41 10.91 -7.03
N ASP A 119 -9.19 10.10 -8.07
CA ASP A 119 -8.78 10.55 -9.39
C ASP A 119 -10.01 10.95 -10.23
N VAL A 120 -10.55 12.14 -9.97
CA VAL A 120 -11.76 12.65 -10.63
C VAL A 120 -11.47 13.09 -12.06
N GLN A 121 -12.20 12.50 -13.01
CA GLN A 121 -12.09 12.77 -14.44
C GLN A 121 -13.18 13.74 -14.93
N THR A 122 -14.41 13.57 -14.45
CA THR A 122 -15.55 14.41 -14.83
C THR A 122 -16.50 14.64 -13.65
N VAL A 123 -17.16 15.79 -13.67
CA VAL A 123 -18.21 16.18 -12.72
C VAL A 123 -19.38 16.74 -13.52
N GLU A 124 -20.54 16.11 -13.40
CA GLU A 124 -21.71 16.44 -14.22
C GLU A 124 -22.96 16.51 -13.35
N GLN A 125 -23.86 17.43 -13.66
CA GLN A 125 -25.18 17.48 -13.02
C GLN A 125 -26.21 16.81 -13.93
N VAL A 126 -26.87 15.76 -13.43
CA VAL A 126 -27.95 15.06 -14.13
C VAL A 126 -29.22 15.20 -13.32
N GLY A 127 -30.13 16.06 -13.79
CA GLY A 127 -31.30 16.47 -13.02
C GLY A 127 -30.88 17.20 -11.74
N ASN A 128 -31.26 16.66 -10.58
CA ASN A 128 -30.90 17.22 -9.28
C ASN A 128 -29.69 16.54 -8.63
N THR A 129 -29.07 15.57 -9.31
CA THR A 129 -27.97 14.77 -8.75
C THR A 129 -26.67 15.12 -9.44
N TRP A 130 -25.64 15.38 -8.65
CA TRP A 130 -24.27 15.49 -9.13
C TRP A 130 -23.65 14.10 -9.27
N ILE A 131 -22.94 13.89 -10.37
CA ILE A 131 -22.24 12.65 -10.70
C ILE A 131 -20.76 12.97 -10.84
N VAL A 132 -19.94 12.27 -10.07
CA VAL A 132 -18.48 12.30 -10.13
C VAL A 132 -18.00 11.00 -10.76
N SER A 133 -17.22 11.09 -11.83
CA SER A 133 -16.64 9.90 -12.47
C SER A 133 -15.13 9.82 -12.28
N ILE A 134 -14.61 8.66 -11.91
CA ILE A 134 -13.19 8.44 -11.54
C ILE A 134 -12.42 7.56 -12.52
N GLY A 135 -11.12 7.85 -12.69
CA GLY A 135 -10.22 7.17 -13.61
C GLY A 135 -9.48 5.97 -13.01
N ASP A 136 -9.15 6.04 -11.71
CA ASP A 136 -8.46 5.01 -10.93
C ASP A 136 -9.31 4.62 -9.68
N GLU A 137 -8.98 3.51 -9.04
CA GLU A 137 -9.60 3.04 -7.80
C GLU A 137 -9.45 4.09 -6.69
N PRO A 138 -10.50 4.36 -5.89
CA PRO A 138 -10.39 5.21 -4.71
C PRO A 138 -9.27 4.76 -3.77
N ILE A 139 -8.42 5.69 -3.35
CA ILE A 139 -7.32 5.40 -2.42
C ILE A 139 -7.75 5.72 -1.00
N GLN A 140 -7.69 4.74 -0.10
CA GLN A 140 -8.11 4.91 1.29
C GLN A 140 -7.14 5.81 2.05
N ILE A 141 -7.70 6.78 2.77
CA ILE A 141 -7.00 7.80 3.57
C ILE A 141 -7.56 7.87 4.99
N VAL A 142 -6.90 8.61 5.88
CA VAL A 142 -7.40 8.92 7.23
C VAL A 142 -7.37 10.42 7.45
N GLY A 143 -8.55 11.01 7.69
CA GLY A 143 -8.71 12.46 7.70
C GLY A 143 -8.70 13.04 6.28
N VAL A 144 -8.91 14.35 6.17
CA VAL A 144 -8.89 15.06 4.88
C VAL A 144 -7.92 16.23 4.86
N HIS A 145 -7.37 16.58 6.02
CA HIS A 145 -6.33 17.59 6.17
C HIS A 145 -5.09 17.00 6.83
N LYS A 146 -3.95 17.62 6.55
CA LYS A 146 -2.67 17.31 7.19
C LYS A 146 -1.88 18.56 7.52
N ALA A 147 -0.99 18.44 8.51
CA ALA A 147 -0.02 19.47 8.88
C ALA A 147 1.31 18.82 9.26
N LEU A 148 2.41 19.58 9.19
CA LEU A 148 3.73 19.15 9.65
C LEU A 148 4.05 19.82 10.99
N VAL A 149 4.23 19.02 12.04
CA VAL A 149 4.36 19.51 13.42
C VAL A 149 5.46 18.82 14.22
N GLN A 150 5.86 19.45 15.31
CA GLN A 150 6.56 18.81 16.41
C GLN A 150 5.64 18.70 17.63
N PHE A 151 5.66 17.56 18.31
CA PHE A 151 5.00 17.40 19.60
C PHE A 151 5.81 18.11 20.68
N VAL A 152 5.18 19.01 21.43
CA VAL A 152 5.84 19.83 22.46
C VAL A 152 5.66 19.22 23.84
N ALA A 153 4.41 18.92 24.21
CA ALA A 153 4.08 18.31 25.50
C ALA A 153 2.66 17.75 25.48
N SER A 154 2.40 16.71 26.29
CA SER A 154 1.03 16.29 26.59
C SER A 154 0.25 17.42 27.27
N ALA A 155 -0.98 17.62 26.83
CA ALA A 155 -1.93 18.58 27.41
C ALA A 155 -2.98 17.90 28.31
N GLY A 156 -2.82 16.61 28.61
CA GLY A 156 -3.83 15.80 29.31
C GLY A 156 -4.99 15.41 28.40
N ASP A 157 -5.88 14.53 28.89
CA ASP A 157 -7.13 14.15 28.21
C ASP A 157 -7.00 13.80 26.72
N LYS A 158 -5.94 13.05 26.38
CA LYS A 158 -5.65 12.62 25.00
C LYS A 158 -5.42 13.81 24.05
N ARG A 159 -4.88 14.91 24.56
CA ARG A 159 -4.51 16.10 23.81
C ARG A 159 -3.01 16.36 23.90
N TYR A 160 -2.48 16.99 22.86
CA TYR A 160 -1.08 17.39 22.79
C TYR A 160 -0.98 18.83 22.33
N ARG A 161 -0.03 19.56 22.93
CA ARG A 161 0.46 20.80 22.34
C ARG A 161 1.45 20.46 21.24
N VAL A 162 1.26 21.07 20.09
CA VAL A 162 2.12 20.92 18.91
C VAL A 162 2.60 22.28 18.43
N ARG A 163 3.73 22.27 17.74
CA ARG A 163 4.28 23.43 17.05
C ARG A 163 4.42 23.15 15.58
N HIS A 164 3.91 24.05 14.74
CA HIS A 164 3.91 23.88 13.30
C HIS A 164 5.25 24.20 12.66
N TYR A 165 5.53 23.52 11.55
CA TYR A 165 6.63 23.84 10.67
C TYR A 165 6.42 25.20 9.99
N ASN A 166 7.46 26.02 9.97
CA ASN A 166 7.47 27.30 9.30
C ASN A 166 8.31 27.21 8.01
N PRO A 167 7.68 27.28 6.83
CA PRO A 167 8.40 27.18 5.56
C PRO A 167 9.37 28.35 5.30
N GLN A 168 9.21 29.49 5.98
CA GLN A 168 10.09 30.66 5.81
C GLN A 168 11.43 30.47 6.52
N THR A 169 11.41 29.93 7.75
CA THR A 169 12.61 29.68 8.57
C THR A 169 13.15 28.26 8.39
N ARG A 170 12.36 27.37 7.79
CA ARG A 170 12.60 25.94 7.64
C ARG A 170 12.78 25.20 8.97
N ASN A 171 12.12 25.68 10.01
CA ASN A 171 12.18 25.13 11.37
C ASN A 171 10.77 25.00 11.98
N PHE A 172 10.68 24.28 13.10
CA PHE A 172 9.49 24.26 13.95
C PHE A 172 9.52 25.46 14.90
N ASP A 173 9.25 26.63 14.35
CA ASP A 173 9.05 27.90 15.08
C ASP A 173 7.76 28.61 14.65
N GLY A 174 6.85 27.88 14.00
CA GLY A 174 5.54 28.35 13.61
C GLY A 174 4.55 28.42 14.79
N GLY A 175 3.26 28.59 14.45
CA GLY A 175 2.19 28.63 15.44
C GLY A 175 2.15 27.40 16.33
N GLU A 176 1.75 27.58 17.58
CA GLU A 176 1.45 26.47 18.50
C GLU A 176 -0.05 26.34 18.70
N GLU A 177 -0.53 25.10 18.81
CA GLU A 177 -1.92 24.82 19.16
C GLU A 177 -2.05 23.50 19.94
N THR A 178 -3.26 23.25 20.43
CA THR A 178 -3.63 21.98 21.06
C THR A 178 -4.45 21.16 20.07
N ILE A 179 -4.04 19.92 19.86
CA ILE A 179 -4.73 18.93 19.03
C ILE A 179 -5.21 17.75 19.88
N ALA A 180 -6.18 16.98 19.39
CA ALA A 180 -6.63 15.74 20.04
C ALA A 180 -6.14 14.51 19.29
N LEU A 181 -5.67 13.51 20.03
CA LEU A 181 -5.27 12.20 19.53
C LEU A 181 -6.16 11.16 20.23
N PRO A 182 -7.32 10.80 19.65
CA PRO A 182 -8.25 9.89 20.28
C PRO A 182 -7.65 8.51 20.52
N ASP A 183 -8.24 7.77 21.44
CA ASP A 183 -7.82 6.41 21.75
C ASP A 183 -7.95 5.50 20.55
N ALA A 184 -6.91 4.72 20.29
CA ALA A 184 -6.97 3.64 19.34
C ALA A 184 -7.61 2.37 19.92
N GLY A 185 -7.65 2.25 21.24
CA GLY A 185 -8.05 1.03 21.92
C GLY A 185 -7.04 -0.10 21.77
N PHE A 186 -7.53 -1.32 22.01
CA PHE A 186 -6.75 -2.56 21.91
C PHE A 186 -6.94 -3.22 20.55
N LEU A 187 -5.98 -4.08 20.14
CA LEU A 187 -6.01 -4.79 18.85
C LEU A 187 -7.35 -5.51 18.58
N HIS A 188 -7.98 -6.04 19.62
CA HIS A 188 -9.34 -6.59 19.57
C HIS A 188 -9.94 -6.65 20.98
N PRO A 189 -11.28 -6.79 21.10
CA PRO A 189 -11.94 -6.91 22.40
C PRO A 189 -11.30 -8.00 23.28
N GLY A 190 -10.95 -7.63 24.52
CA GLY A 190 -10.32 -8.55 25.48
C GLY A 190 -8.81 -8.78 25.29
N HIS A 191 -8.19 -8.22 24.25
CA HIS A 191 -6.74 -8.26 24.10
C HIS A 191 -6.04 -7.24 25.01
N GLN A 192 -4.83 -7.56 25.45
CA GLN A 192 -4.06 -6.68 26.33
C GLN A 192 -3.14 -5.70 25.59
N VAL A 193 -2.89 -5.89 24.29
CA VAL A 193 -2.01 -5.01 23.49
C VAL A 193 -2.81 -3.91 22.81
N GLU A 194 -2.33 -2.68 22.96
CA GLU A 194 -2.83 -1.48 22.34
C GLU A 194 -2.57 -1.49 20.82
N GLN A 195 -3.52 -0.99 20.02
CA GLN A 195 -3.32 -0.86 18.57
C GLN A 195 -2.25 0.18 18.22
N SER A 196 -2.27 1.29 18.94
CA SER A 196 -1.25 2.34 18.87
C SER A 196 -1.13 3.03 20.22
N SER A 197 -0.07 3.81 20.39
CA SER A 197 0.15 4.59 21.60
C SER A 197 0.55 6.01 21.23
N ILE A 198 0.08 6.94 22.05
CA ILE A 198 0.41 8.36 22.00
C ILE A 198 1.35 8.76 23.13
N ILE A 199 1.79 7.81 23.96
CA ILE A 199 2.62 8.08 25.13
C ILE A 199 4.02 8.47 24.67
N ASP A 200 4.55 9.55 25.25
CA ASP A 200 5.93 10.02 25.08
C ASP A 200 6.32 10.43 23.64
N LEU A 201 5.34 10.83 22.81
CA LEU A 201 5.58 11.27 21.43
C LEU A 201 6.55 12.45 21.33
N GLU A 202 6.49 13.38 22.29
CA GLU A 202 7.38 14.53 22.41
C GLU A 202 8.85 14.14 22.66
N THR A 203 9.07 12.96 23.25
CA THR A 203 10.41 12.41 23.53
C THR A 203 10.87 11.39 22.50
N SER A 204 10.04 11.09 21.51
CA SER A 204 10.39 10.16 20.43
C SER A 204 11.65 10.65 19.70
N PRO A 205 12.62 9.77 19.37
CA PRO A 205 13.79 10.14 18.58
C PRO A 205 13.44 10.75 17.22
N LEU A 206 12.26 10.43 16.69
CA LEU A 206 11.77 10.93 15.40
C LEU A 206 11.13 12.32 15.50
N ASN A 207 10.81 12.80 16.71
CA ASN A 207 10.18 14.10 16.90
C ASN A 207 11.11 15.27 16.49
N ALA A 208 12.42 15.09 16.47
CA ALA A 208 13.35 16.12 16.01
C ALA A 208 13.11 16.54 14.54
N ASP A 209 12.78 15.58 13.67
CA ASP A 209 12.43 15.84 12.26
C ASP A 209 10.95 16.23 12.09
N GLY A 210 10.14 15.99 13.13
CA GLY A 210 8.70 16.25 13.17
C GLY A 210 7.85 15.12 12.60
N TRP A 211 6.55 15.39 12.56
CA TRP A 211 5.49 14.44 12.21
C TRP A 211 4.46 15.12 11.31
N TYR A 212 4.08 14.44 10.24
CA TYR A 212 2.82 14.74 9.58
C TYR A 212 1.68 14.20 10.46
N ILE A 213 0.73 15.07 10.79
CA ILE A 213 -0.53 14.70 11.44
C ILE A 213 -1.64 14.75 10.38
N TYR A 214 -2.52 13.76 10.38
CA TYR A 214 -3.64 13.64 9.44
C TYR A 214 -4.95 13.53 10.21
N GLY A 215 -5.97 14.27 9.80
CA GLY A 215 -7.19 14.40 10.59
C GLY A 215 -8.22 15.37 10.03
N ASN A 216 -9.19 15.69 10.88
CA ASN A 216 -10.29 16.62 10.60
C ASN A 216 -10.48 17.57 11.78
N HIS A 217 -10.98 18.77 11.50
CA HIS A 217 -11.46 19.66 12.56
C HIS A 217 -12.86 19.19 13.01
N ASP A 218 -13.10 19.16 14.31
CA ASP A 218 -14.45 19.00 14.85
C ASP A 218 -15.28 20.31 14.68
N PRO A 219 -16.60 20.29 14.98
CA PRO A 219 -17.44 21.49 14.88
C PRO A 219 -16.97 22.66 15.75
N GLU A 220 -16.25 22.39 16.84
CA GLU A 220 -15.65 23.37 17.74
C GLU A 220 -14.31 23.93 17.24
N GLY A 221 -13.77 23.37 16.15
CA GLY A 221 -12.51 23.78 15.52
C GLY A 221 -11.25 23.13 16.10
N LEU A 222 -11.38 22.10 16.93
CA LEU A 222 -10.25 21.31 17.43
C LEU A 222 -9.83 20.28 16.36
N PHE A 223 -8.54 20.22 16.03
CA PHE A 223 -8.04 19.22 15.10
C PHE A 223 -7.93 17.84 15.76
N ILE A 224 -8.67 16.88 15.23
CA ILE A 224 -8.69 15.48 15.67
C ILE A 224 -7.80 14.66 14.74
N VAL A 225 -6.68 14.19 15.27
CA VAL A 225 -5.70 13.40 14.51
C VAL A 225 -6.14 11.95 14.43
N GLY A 226 -6.33 11.43 13.22
CA GLY A 226 -6.61 10.01 12.97
C GLY A 226 -5.36 9.19 12.65
N ALA A 227 -4.30 9.83 12.14
CA ALA A 227 -3.05 9.16 11.79
C ALA A 227 -1.85 10.10 11.95
N ILE A 228 -0.67 9.51 12.18
CA ILE A 228 0.61 10.22 12.18
C ILE A 228 1.64 9.51 11.32
N GLU A 229 2.58 10.28 10.78
CA GLU A 229 3.69 9.78 9.99
C GLU A 229 4.95 10.58 10.33
N PRO A 230 6.05 9.93 10.74
CA PRO A 230 7.27 10.67 11.02
C PRO A 230 7.82 11.28 9.72
N ALA A 231 8.30 12.52 9.77
CA ALA A 231 8.64 13.28 8.56
C ALA A 231 9.72 12.60 7.69
N GLY A 232 10.56 11.78 8.32
CA GLY A 232 11.56 10.98 7.62
C GLY A 232 11.04 9.74 6.87
N ALA A 233 9.79 9.29 7.07
CA ALA A 233 9.35 7.92 6.73
C ALA A 233 9.49 7.56 5.26
N LEU A 234 9.30 8.54 4.38
CA LEU A 234 9.40 8.40 2.93
C LEU A 234 10.36 9.42 2.31
N SER A 235 11.24 10.01 3.13
CA SER A 235 12.21 11.00 2.69
C SER A 235 13.29 10.37 1.80
N LEU A 236 13.73 11.10 0.77
CA LEU A 236 14.88 10.73 -0.06
C LEU A 236 16.24 11.12 0.55
N ALA A 237 16.29 11.46 1.84
CA ALA A 237 17.53 11.65 2.58
C ALA A 237 17.97 10.32 3.24
N PRO A 238 18.92 9.58 2.65
CA PRO A 238 19.33 8.28 3.19
C PRO A 238 20.15 8.43 4.47
N THR A 239 19.96 7.50 5.40
CA THR A 239 20.83 7.32 6.58
C THR A 239 21.99 6.38 6.28
N ARG A 240 21.85 5.56 5.23
CA ARG A 240 22.82 4.55 4.81
C ARG A 240 22.85 4.43 3.30
N MET A 241 24.02 4.06 2.75
CA MET A 241 24.18 3.75 1.33
C MET A 241 24.88 2.40 1.17
N LEU A 242 24.35 1.58 0.26
CA LEU A 242 24.96 0.35 -0.26
C LEU A 242 25.36 0.59 -1.71
N SER A 243 26.51 0.06 -2.12
CA SER A 243 26.99 0.24 -3.49
C SER A 243 27.50 -1.07 -4.08
N GLY A 244 27.06 -1.35 -5.31
CA GLY A 244 27.42 -2.54 -6.05
C GLY A 244 26.60 -3.78 -5.69
N ARG A 245 26.73 -4.81 -6.55
CA ARG A 245 25.90 -6.02 -6.51
C ARG A 245 26.10 -6.86 -5.26
N GLU A 246 27.33 -6.95 -4.75
CA GLU A 246 27.62 -7.81 -3.60
C GLU A 246 27.01 -7.28 -2.30
N GLU A 247 27.15 -5.98 -2.01
CA GLU A 247 26.51 -5.38 -0.84
C GLU A 247 24.98 -5.41 -0.94
N THR A 248 24.46 -5.19 -2.15
CA THR A 248 23.03 -5.31 -2.43
C THR A 248 22.53 -6.72 -2.13
N ARG A 249 23.26 -7.75 -2.60
CA ARG A 249 22.95 -9.16 -2.34
C ARG A 249 23.01 -9.46 -0.86
N GLN A 250 24.10 -9.10 -0.18
CA GLN A 250 24.29 -9.33 1.25
C GLN A 250 23.13 -8.73 2.06
N HIS A 251 22.73 -7.49 1.75
CA HIS A 251 21.62 -6.83 2.43
C HIS A 251 20.31 -7.61 2.25
N PHE A 252 19.79 -7.76 1.03
CA PHE A 252 18.46 -8.35 0.83
C PHE A 252 18.39 -9.86 1.06
N VAL A 253 19.49 -10.58 0.88
CA VAL A 253 19.51 -12.04 0.96
C VAL A 253 19.95 -12.56 2.33
N GLU A 254 20.86 -11.86 3.00
CA GLU A 254 21.51 -12.38 4.21
C GLU A 254 21.07 -11.59 5.43
N SER A 255 21.31 -10.27 5.46
CA SER A 255 21.38 -9.52 6.71
C SER A 255 20.25 -8.54 7.00
N LYS A 256 19.40 -8.19 6.02
CA LYS A 256 18.37 -7.13 6.14
C LYS A 256 17.52 -7.19 7.41
N TRP A 257 17.12 -8.39 7.84
CA TRP A 257 16.23 -8.58 8.98
C TRP A 257 16.96 -9.04 10.26
N GLU A 258 18.30 -9.06 10.27
CA GLU A 258 19.10 -9.39 11.45
C GLU A 258 19.11 -8.27 12.48
N GLN A 259 19.04 -7.01 12.03
CA GLN A 259 19.01 -5.83 12.88
C GLN A 259 17.76 -4.99 12.59
N ILE A 260 16.79 -5.07 13.49
CA ILE A 260 15.55 -4.29 13.37
C ILE A 260 15.75 -2.90 13.99
N PRO A 261 15.47 -1.81 13.25
CA PRO A 261 15.59 -0.45 13.77
C PRO A 261 14.43 -0.11 14.74
N LEU A 262 14.61 -0.42 16.02
CA LEU A 262 13.62 -0.11 17.07
C LEU A 262 13.48 1.39 17.29
N HIS A 263 12.24 1.90 17.29
CA HIS A 263 11.87 3.29 17.58
C HIS A 263 12.55 4.33 16.67
N ARG A 264 13.08 3.89 15.53
CA ARG A 264 13.77 4.73 14.54
C ARG A 264 13.48 4.22 13.15
N MET A 265 13.93 4.99 12.15
CA MET A 265 13.81 4.61 10.74
C MET A 265 15.18 4.54 10.09
N GLU A 266 15.47 3.41 9.46
CA GLU A 266 16.64 3.25 8.60
C GLU A 266 16.23 3.44 7.15
N ARG A 267 16.93 4.32 6.44
CA ARG A 267 16.68 4.71 5.05
C ARG A 267 17.91 4.37 4.23
N THR A 268 17.87 3.26 3.53
CA THR A 268 19.03 2.75 2.81
C THR A 268 18.90 3.01 1.31
N LEU A 269 19.76 3.88 0.77
CA LEU A 269 19.94 4.03 -0.67
C LEU A 269 20.75 2.82 -1.19
N VAL A 270 20.22 2.12 -2.18
CA VAL A 270 20.87 0.97 -2.81
C VAL A 270 21.25 1.31 -4.24
N ASP A 271 22.52 1.60 -4.45
CA ASP A 271 23.11 1.85 -5.76
C ASP A 271 23.72 0.57 -6.33
N ASN A 272 22.87 -0.34 -6.77
CA ASN A 272 23.26 -1.69 -7.19
C ASN A 272 24.24 -1.73 -8.39
N ASN A 273 24.22 -0.70 -9.25
CA ASN A 273 25.16 -0.56 -10.37
C ASN A 273 26.35 0.36 -10.04
N GLY A 274 26.42 0.89 -8.82
CA GLY A 274 27.51 1.74 -8.35
C GLY A 274 28.82 0.96 -8.21
N GLY A 275 29.95 1.68 -8.31
CA GLY A 275 31.25 1.12 -7.97
C GLY A 275 31.34 0.79 -6.47
N ILE A 276 32.17 -0.19 -6.10
CA ILE A 276 32.37 -0.53 -4.68
C ILE A 276 32.91 0.69 -3.94
N LEU A 277 32.22 1.10 -2.87
CA LEU A 277 32.62 2.20 -2.00
C LEU A 277 33.11 1.65 -0.66
N TYR A 278 34.27 2.09 -0.18
CA TYR A 278 34.77 1.76 1.17
C TYR A 278 34.32 2.79 2.21
N GLY A 279 34.37 2.43 3.50
CA GLY A 279 33.71 3.16 4.58
C GLY A 279 34.02 4.66 4.67
N ASN A 280 35.26 5.07 4.40
CA ASN A 280 35.66 6.49 4.41
C ASN A 280 35.13 7.30 3.20
N GLN A 281 34.60 6.64 2.17
CA GLN A 281 34.06 7.29 0.97
C GLN A 281 32.58 7.67 1.13
N ARG A 282 31.86 7.07 2.09
CA ARG A 282 30.41 7.25 2.29
C ARG A 282 30.11 8.47 3.16
N SER A 283 30.39 9.66 2.62
CA SER A 283 30.01 10.93 3.28
C SER A 283 28.52 11.25 3.06
N PRO A 284 27.87 12.01 3.97
CA PRO A 284 26.52 12.53 3.76
C PRO A 284 26.35 13.27 2.42
N ASN A 285 27.36 14.06 2.02
CA ASN A 285 27.36 14.77 0.74
C ASN A 285 27.35 13.82 -0.46
N LEU A 286 28.10 12.71 -0.41
CA LEU A 286 28.08 11.71 -1.47
C LEU A 286 26.71 11.05 -1.55
N MET A 287 26.14 10.63 -0.41
CA MET A 287 24.82 9.99 -0.40
C MET A 287 23.75 10.92 -0.99
N GLN A 288 23.73 12.19 -0.57
CA GLN A 288 22.80 13.17 -1.10
C GLN A 288 22.98 13.41 -2.61
N LYS A 289 24.24 13.48 -3.08
CA LYS A 289 24.55 13.59 -4.51
C LYS A 289 24.05 12.36 -5.28
N ARG A 290 24.36 11.15 -4.80
CA ARG A 290 23.93 9.91 -5.46
C ARG A 290 22.41 9.76 -5.48
N THR A 291 21.71 10.13 -4.40
CA THR A 291 20.24 10.14 -4.42
C THR A 291 19.71 11.03 -5.54
N ARG A 292 20.22 12.26 -5.69
CA ARG A 292 19.80 13.19 -6.76
C ARG A 292 20.13 12.68 -8.17
N GLU A 293 21.17 11.89 -8.33
CA GLU A 293 21.54 11.29 -9.63
C GLU A 293 20.65 10.09 -9.99
N LEU A 294 20.11 9.42 -8.97
CA LEU A 294 19.37 8.17 -9.09
C LEU A 294 17.84 8.32 -9.01
N TRP A 295 17.33 9.41 -8.43
CA TRP A 295 15.91 9.66 -8.23
C TRP A 295 15.58 11.13 -8.51
N TYR A 296 14.64 11.35 -9.43
CA TYR A 296 14.15 12.65 -9.86
C TYR A 296 12.66 12.78 -9.57
N GLN A 297 12.18 14.01 -9.39
CA GLN A 297 10.75 14.26 -9.28
C GLN A 297 9.99 13.68 -10.48
N GLY A 298 8.90 12.97 -10.21
CA GLY A 298 8.10 12.25 -11.19
C GLY A 298 8.52 10.80 -11.42
N ASP A 299 9.70 10.38 -10.96
CA ASP A 299 10.12 8.97 -11.06
C ASP A 299 9.12 8.06 -10.33
N MET A 300 8.75 6.97 -10.98
CA MET A 300 7.90 5.93 -10.43
C MET A 300 8.74 4.75 -9.92
N GLY A 301 8.27 4.11 -8.86
CA GLY A 301 8.86 2.90 -8.31
C GLY A 301 7.80 1.84 -8.00
N LEU A 302 8.17 0.57 -8.20
CA LEU A 302 7.44 -0.56 -7.63
C LEU A 302 7.79 -0.64 -6.15
N VAL A 303 6.79 -0.76 -5.29
CA VAL A 303 6.98 -0.96 -3.85
C VAL A 303 6.78 -2.44 -3.53
N VAL A 304 7.71 -2.98 -2.76
CA VAL A 304 7.57 -4.28 -2.09
C VAL A 304 7.48 -4.02 -0.60
N HIS A 305 6.30 -4.27 -0.04
CA HIS A 305 6.01 -4.12 1.37
C HIS A 305 6.14 -5.49 2.05
N THR A 306 6.86 -5.55 3.16
CA THR A 306 6.98 -6.76 3.97
C THR A 306 7.01 -6.41 5.45
N PHE A 307 6.24 -7.11 6.27
CA PHE A 307 6.33 -7.00 7.72
C PHE A 307 6.44 -8.35 8.43
N GLY A 308 7.00 -8.30 9.64
CA GLY A 308 7.00 -9.40 10.60
C GLY A 308 5.83 -9.32 11.59
N TRP A 309 6.01 -9.86 12.79
CA TRP A 309 4.91 -9.95 13.75
C TRP A 309 5.28 -9.49 15.16
N ARG A 310 4.28 -9.45 16.04
CA ARG A 310 4.44 -9.06 17.46
C ARG A 310 5.01 -10.24 18.23
N GLY A 311 6.07 -10.00 18.98
CA GLY A 311 6.65 -10.91 19.96
C GLY A 311 6.77 -10.24 21.32
N GLY A 312 7.54 -10.87 22.23
CA GLY A 312 7.67 -10.43 23.61
C GLY A 312 6.58 -11.00 24.53
N GLU A 313 6.56 -10.53 25.77
CA GLU A 313 5.66 -11.03 26.83
C GLU A 313 4.18 -10.83 26.48
N ARG A 314 3.86 -9.68 25.87
CA ARG A 314 2.49 -9.32 25.46
C ARG A 314 2.22 -9.62 23.98
N GLY A 315 3.23 -10.07 23.23
CA GLY A 315 3.09 -10.33 21.80
C GLY A 315 2.48 -11.69 21.49
N ASP A 316 2.40 -11.99 20.20
CA ASP A 316 1.82 -13.23 19.72
C ASP A 316 2.83 -14.39 19.80
N ARG A 317 2.31 -15.59 20.06
CA ARG A 317 3.14 -16.80 20.07
C ARG A 317 3.43 -17.26 18.65
N ALA A 318 4.70 -17.57 18.37
CA ALA A 318 5.08 -18.17 17.09
C ALA A 318 4.36 -19.50 16.88
N ILE A 319 3.76 -19.68 15.70
CA ILE A 319 3.05 -20.92 15.36
C ILE A 319 4.09 -21.88 14.78
N LEU A 320 4.37 -22.99 15.47
CA LEU A 320 5.42 -23.96 15.09
C LEU A 320 6.82 -23.32 14.95
N GLY A 321 7.10 -22.25 15.72
CA GLY A 321 8.35 -21.49 15.62
C GLY A 321 8.42 -20.54 14.43
N LEU A 322 7.33 -20.40 13.66
CA LEU A 322 7.24 -19.50 12.51
C LEU A 322 6.57 -18.20 12.92
N VAL A 323 7.18 -17.11 12.48
CA VAL A 323 6.66 -15.75 12.60
C VAL A 323 5.87 -15.48 11.32
N PRO A 324 4.52 -15.39 11.40
CA PRO A 324 3.72 -14.99 10.24
C PRO A 324 4.11 -13.57 9.84
N GLY A 325 3.75 -13.18 8.64
CA GLY A 325 3.97 -11.82 8.18
C GLY A 325 3.06 -11.50 7.03
N HIS A 326 3.30 -10.35 6.42
CA HIS A 326 2.54 -9.91 5.25
C HIS A 326 3.48 -9.47 4.15
N PHE A 327 3.01 -9.64 2.92
CA PHE A 327 3.67 -9.21 1.71
C PHE A 327 2.61 -8.56 0.83
N ALA A 328 2.91 -7.38 0.32
CA ALA A 328 2.10 -6.71 -0.66
C ALA A 328 2.98 -5.92 -1.64
N PHE A 329 2.39 -5.60 -2.78
CA PHE A 329 2.96 -4.62 -3.69
C PHE A 329 2.34 -3.25 -3.46
N GLY A 330 3.00 -2.23 -3.98
CA GLY A 330 2.49 -0.87 -4.07
C GLY A 330 3.24 -0.09 -5.13
N PHE A 331 3.01 1.21 -5.15
CA PHE A 331 3.65 2.13 -6.07
C PHE A 331 4.06 3.38 -5.32
N ALA A 332 5.16 3.98 -5.75
CA ALA A 332 5.61 5.24 -5.21
C ALA A 332 6.00 6.19 -6.33
N GLN A 333 5.63 7.45 -6.20
CA GLN A 333 6.10 8.53 -7.06
C GLN A 333 7.02 9.45 -6.27
N VAL A 334 8.11 9.93 -6.86
CA VAL A 334 8.89 11.00 -6.26
C VAL A 334 8.16 12.33 -6.43
N ILE A 335 7.79 12.96 -5.32
CA ILE A 335 7.15 14.29 -5.28
C ILE A 335 7.99 15.26 -4.47
N ALA A 336 7.74 16.56 -4.67
CA ALA A 336 8.20 17.58 -3.73
C ALA A 336 7.23 17.62 -2.55
N ASP A 337 7.77 17.52 -1.33
CA ASP A 337 6.99 17.73 -0.12
C ASP A 337 6.44 19.15 -0.11
N GLU A 338 5.15 19.27 0.16
CA GLU A 338 4.49 20.57 0.01
C GLU A 338 4.83 21.54 1.15
N PHE A 339 5.23 21.03 2.33
CA PHE A 339 5.62 21.85 3.46
C PHE A 339 7.10 22.26 3.38
N THR A 340 7.99 21.32 3.08
CA THR A 340 9.44 21.57 3.11
C THR A 340 10.06 21.85 1.74
N GLY A 341 9.42 21.39 0.65
CA GLY A 341 9.97 21.42 -0.71
C GLY A 341 10.98 20.30 -0.98
N ASP A 342 11.32 19.47 0.00
CA ASP A 342 12.27 18.36 -0.17
C ASP A 342 11.62 17.21 -0.94
N LEU A 343 12.42 16.48 -1.73
CA LEU A 343 11.89 15.33 -2.44
C LEU A 343 11.65 14.13 -1.49
N ARG A 344 10.55 13.43 -1.73
CA ARG A 344 10.10 12.27 -0.98
C ARG A 344 9.29 11.34 -1.87
N PHE A 345 9.06 10.11 -1.40
CA PHE A 345 8.08 9.23 -2.02
C PHE A 345 6.67 9.57 -1.54
N ASP A 346 5.76 9.58 -2.51
CA ASP A 346 4.33 9.48 -2.30
C ASP A 346 3.90 8.03 -2.57
N LEU A 347 3.66 7.28 -1.49
CA LEU A 347 3.50 5.83 -1.53
C LEU A 347 2.03 5.42 -1.40
N VAL A 348 1.60 4.55 -2.33
CA VAL A 348 0.29 3.87 -2.31
C VAL A 348 0.51 2.37 -2.24
N TYR A 349 -0.01 1.74 -1.19
CA TYR A 349 -0.06 0.28 -1.09
C TYR A 349 -1.21 -0.29 -1.93
N ARG A 350 -1.01 -1.46 -2.54
CA ARG A 350 -2.07 -2.31 -3.09
C ARG A 350 -2.20 -3.55 -2.20
N GLN A 351 -3.05 -3.43 -1.18
CA GLN A 351 -3.23 -4.44 -0.16
C GLN A 351 -4.11 -5.58 -0.65
N VAL A 352 -3.49 -6.71 -0.98
CA VAL A 352 -4.17 -8.01 -1.10
C VAL A 352 -4.17 -8.63 0.28
N TYR A 353 -5.09 -8.17 1.14
CA TYR A 353 -5.11 -8.50 2.56
C TYR A 353 -6.46 -9.09 2.96
N GLY A 354 -6.42 -10.26 3.61
CA GLY A 354 -7.63 -10.94 4.04
C GLY A 354 -8.41 -10.16 5.09
N HIS A 355 -9.66 -10.55 5.30
CA HIS A 355 -10.48 -9.99 6.36
C HIS A 355 -9.79 -10.23 7.70
N ASN A 356 -9.69 -9.17 8.51
CA ASN A 356 -8.87 -9.11 9.71
C ASN A 356 -9.61 -8.36 10.82
N ARG A 357 -9.08 -8.45 12.03
CA ARG A 357 -9.67 -7.88 13.24
C ARG A 357 -9.60 -6.35 13.26
N GLU A 358 -8.55 -5.81 12.67
CA GLU A 358 -8.29 -4.37 12.57
C GLU A 358 -9.21 -3.69 11.53
N GLY A 359 -9.91 -4.46 10.68
CA GLY A 359 -10.78 -3.91 9.65
C GLY A 359 -10.02 -3.19 8.53
N VAL A 360 -8.76 -3.60 8.28
CA VAL A 360 -8.02 -3.17 7.09
C VAL A 360 -8.68 -3.79 5.86
N VAL A 361 -9.12 -2.95 4.93
CA VAL A 361 -9.85 -3.38 3.73
C VAL A 361 -8.87 -3.57 2.58
N ALA A 362 -8.99 -4.68 1.83
CA ALA A 362 -8.19 -4.89 0.63
C ALA A 362 -8.40 -3.76 -0.41
N GLY A 363 -7.31 -3.30 -1.01
CA GLY A 363 -7.34 -2.22 -2.00
C GLY A 363 -6.19 -1.24 -1.86
N ALA A 364 -6.41 -0.06 -2.40
CA ALA A 364 -5.50 1.07 -2.37
C ALA A 364 -5.45 1.76 -1.00
N HIS A 365 -4.26 2.03 -0.47
CA HIS A 365 -4.07 2.83 0.76
C HIS A 365 -2.91 3.79 0.65
N ARG A 366 -3.09 5.03 1.14
CA ARG A 366 -1.97 5.92 1.45
C ARG A 366 -1.17 5.38 2.64
N TRP A 367 0.10 5.78 2.72
CA TRP A 367 0.98 5.37 3.83
C TRP A 367 0.38 5.65 5.21
N HIS A 368 -0.11 6.86 5.44
CA HIS A 368 -0.72 7.24 6.73
C HIS A 368 -1.96 6.43 7.08
N SER A 369 -2.72 5.93 6.09
CA SER A 369 -3.89 5.09 6.33
C SER A 369 -3.49 3.69 6.78
N TYR A 370 -2.54 3.07 6.09
CA TYR A 370 -2.15 1.68 6.33
C TYR A 370 -1.11 1.52 7.45
N MET A 371 -0.18 2.46 7.57
CA MET A 371 0.91 2.42 8.54
C MET A 371 0.64 3.32 9.74
N GLY A 372 0.23 4.57 9.48
CA GLY A 372 0.14 5.63 10.46
C GLY A 372 -1.18 5.73 11.24
N SER A 373 -2.22 5.02 10.81
CA SER A 373 -3.56 5.12 11.42
C SER A 373 -3.52 4.68 12.88
N PHE A 374 -4.00 5.52 13.79
CA PHE A 374 -4.08 5.11 15.20
C PHE A 374 -4.98 3.89 15.38
N LYS A 375 -6.09 3.83 14.64
CA LYS A 375 -7.09 2.75 14.76
C LYS A 375 -6.68 1.45 14.07
N ARG A 376 -5.83 1.48 13.05
CA ARG A 376 -5.61 0.31 12.15
C ARG A 376 -4.18 0.15 11.64
N GLY A 377 -3.30 1.07 11.98
CA GLY A 377 -1.95 1.17 11.41
C GLY A 377 -0.96 0.18 12.03
N TRP A 378 0.00 -0.29 11.22
CA TRP A 378 0.94 -1.33 11.61
C TRP A 378 2.24 -0.82 12.25
N MET A 379 2.60 0.44 12.04
CA MET A 379 3.94 0.97 12.38
C MET A 379 4.27 0.91 13.89
N TYR A 380 3.24 0.92 14.73
CA TYR A 380 3.35 0.99 16.18
C TYR A 380 3.77 -0.32 16.83
N THR A 381 3.46 -1.45 16.20
CA THR A 381 3.58 -2.77 16.84
C THR A 381 4.40 -3.77 16.04
N LEU A 382 4.63 -3.53 14.74
CA LEU A 382 5.30 -4.47 13.85
C LEU A 382 6.65 -3.95 13.33
N PRO A 383 7.61 -4.85 13.02
CA PRO A 383 8.74 -4.48 12.17
C PRO A 383 8.32 -4.53 10.71
N VAL A 384 8.62 -3.45 9.98
CA VAL A 384 8.19 -3.24 8.58
C VAL A 384 9.37 -2.86 7.71
N SER A 385 9.31 -3.30 6.47
CA SER A 385 10.15 -2.83 5.38
C SER A 385 9.31 -2.45 4.16
N ASP A 386 9.58 -1.28 3.62
CA ASP A 386 9.09 -0.82 2.31
C ASP A 386 10.29 -0.62 1.38
N VAL A 387 10.40 -1.47 0.35
CA VAL A 387 11.44 -1.34 -0.67
C VAL A 387 10.86 -0.69 -1.91
N VAL A 388 11.28 0.53 -2.21
CA VAL A 388 10.93 1.24 -3.44
C VAL A 388 11.98 0.95 -4.51
N ILE A 389 11.55 0.44 -5.66
CA ILE A 389 12.44 -0.11 -6.68
C ILE A 389 12.20 0.61 -7.99
N ARG A 390 13.26 1.22 -8.52
CA ARG A 390 13.31 1.77 -9.86
C ARG A 390 14.11 0.85 -10.76
N ILE A 391 13.44 0.36 -11.79
CA ILE A 391 14.05 -0.41 -12.87
C ILE A 391 13.42 0.09 -14.16
N PRO A 392 14.18 0.82 -15.02
CA PRO A 392 13.61 1.50 -16.18
C PRO A 392 12.80 0.57 -17.10
N GLU A 393 13.13 -0.71 -17.16
CA GLU A 393 12.38 -1.71 -17.92
C GLU A 393 10.92 -1.84 -17.46
N LEU A 394 10.63 -1.69 -16.16
CA LEU A 394 9.27 -1.76 -15.62
C LEU A 394 8.67 -0.39 -15.30
N THR A 395 9.47 0.57 -14.83
CA THR A 395 8.97 1.79 -14.17
C THR A 395 8.92 3.01 -15.07
N VAL A 396 9.23 2.87 -16.35
CA VAL A 396 9.12 3.94 -17.35
C VAL A 396 8.21 3.44 -18.49
N PRO A 397 7.15 4.19 -18.88
CA PRO A 397 6.30 3.82 -20.00
C PRO A 397 7.08 3.69 -21.31
N TYR A 398 6.59 2.88 -22.24
CA TYR A 398 7.20 2.66 -23.55
C TYR A 398 6.48 3.40 -24.67
N GLN A 399 7.24 3.82 -25.67
CA GLN A 399 6.75 4.26 -26.97
C GLN A 399 7.46 3.46 -28.07
N LEU A 400 6.77 2.48 -28.66
CA LEU A 400 7.28 1.66 -29.77
C LEU A 400 6.45 1.95 -31.03
N GLY A 401 6.93 2.87 -31.87
CA GLY A 401 6.16 3.39 -33.00
C GLY A 401 4.95 4.16 -32.48
N ASP A 402 3.74 3.80 -32.93
CA ASP A 402 2.48 4.38 -32.45
C ASP A 402 1.95 3.69 -31.17
N ARG A 403 2.59 2.60 -30.73
CA ARG A 403 2.14 1.84 -29.55
C ARG A 403 2.74 2.40 -28.26
N GLN A 404 1.87 2.87 -27.36
CA GLN A 404 2.20 3.18 -25.98
C GLN A 404 1.74 2.08 -25.03
N PHE A 405 2.54 1.75 -24.01
CA PHE A 405 2.12 0.91 -22.90
C PHE A 405 2.98 1.14 -21.66
N ASP A 406 2.43 0.84 -20.48
CA ASP A 406 3.12 0.94 -19.20
C ASP A 406 3.05 -0.42 -18.46
N PRO A 407 4.19 -1.11 -18.26
CA PRO A 407 4.25 -2.36 -17.50
C PRO A 407 3.79 -2.20 -16.04
N LEU A 408 4.17 -1.09 -15.39
CA LEU A 408 3.83 -0.83 -13.99
C LEU A 408 2.32 -0.64 -13.83
N GLN A 409 1.69 0.08 -14.77
CA GLN A 409 0.23 0.23 -14.82
C GLN A 409 -0.48 -1.11 -15.02
N THR A 410 0.10 -2.02 -15.80
CA THR A 410 -0.46 -3.38 -15.99
C THR A 410 -0.42 -4.18 -14.68
N ILE A 411 0.68 -4.12 -13.94
CA ILE A 411 0.80 -4.73 -12.61
C ILE A 411 -0.23 -4.12 -11.64
N LEU A 412 -0.38 -2.79 -11.66
CA LEU A 412 -1.35 -2.06 -10.84
C LEU A 412 -2.78 -2.55 -11.06
N GLN A 413 -3.20 -2.71 -12.32
CA GLN A 413 -4.56 -3.14 -12.65
C GLN A 413 -4.85 -4.57 -12.18
N GLU A 414 -3.90 -5.51 -12.35
CA GLU A 414 -4.10 -6.89 -11.87
C GLU A 414 -4.12 -6.97 -10.33
N LEU A 415 -3.35 -6.14 -9.65
CA LEU A 415 -3.41 -6.02 -8.18
C LEU A 415 -4.74 -5.43 -7.71
N ALA A 416 -5.26 -4.39 -8.39
CA ALA A 416 -6.56 -3.79 -8.07
C ALA A 416 -7.71 -4.79 -8.26
N PHE A 417 -7.64 -5.58 -9.35
CA PHE A 417 -8.58 -6.68 -9.58
C PHE A 417 -8.53 -7.72 -8.44
N MET A 418 -7.33 -8.16 -8.06
CA MET A 418 -7.16 -9.13 -6.97
C MET A 418 -7.64 -8.58 -5.62
N ALA A 419 -7.30 -7.33 -5.30
CA ALA A 419 -7.76 -6.67 -4.09
C ALA A 419 -9.29 -6.56 -4.02
N THR A 420 -9.95 -6.28 -5.14
CA THR A 420 -11.41 -6.27 -5.24
C THR A 420 -11.98 -7.66 -4.91
N ARG A 421 -11.42 -8.74 -5.47
CA ARG A 421 -11.84 -10.11 -5.14
C ARG A 421 -11.61 -10.46 -3.67
N TYR A 422 -10.59 -9.87 -3.04
CA TYR A 422 -10.33 -10.05 -1.63
C TYR A 422 -11.36 -9.38 -0.71
N ARG A 423 -12.05 -8.32 -1.18
CA ARG A 423 -13.15 -7.70 -0.43
C ARG A 423 -14.40 -8.58 -0.39
N THR A 424 -14.59 -9.42 -1.40
CA THR A 424 -15.81 -10.22 -1.57
C THR A 424 -15.59 -11.72 -1.32
N GLY A 425 -14.34 -12.16 -1.24
CA GLY A 425 -14.00 -13.58 -1.37
C GLY A 425 -14.44 -14.13 -2.73
N PRO A 426 -14.59 -15.46 -2.86
CA PRO A 426 -15.19 -16.11 -4.03
C PRO A 426 -16.72 -15.85 -4.16
N GLY A 427 -17.26 -14.83 -3.48
CA GLY A 427 -18.69 -14.56 -3.38
C GLY A 427 -19.32 -15.05 -2.07
N ASN A 428 -18.52 -15.52 -1.11
CA ASN A 428 -19.01 -15.84 0.24
C ASN A 428 -18.87 -14.67 1.23
N GLY A 429 -18.26 -13.55 0.83
CA GLY A 429 -17.99 -12.41 1.73
C GLY A 429 -16.77 -12.62 2.64
N ALA A 430 -15.92 -13.61 2.34
CA ALA A 430 -14.74 -13.90 3.14
C ALA A 430 -13.51 -14.27 2.30
N SER A 431 -12.44 -13.53 2.53
CA SER A 431 -11.07 -13.91 2.19
C SER A 431 -10.30 -14.15 3.48
N VAL A 432 -10.08 -15.42 3.80
CA VAL A 432 -9.40 -15.86 5.04
C VAL A 432 -8.06 -16.49 4.68
N VAL A 433 -7.02 -16.11 5.42
CA VAL A 433 -5.68 -16.67 5.23
C VAL A 433 -5.65 -18.12 5.71
N THR A 434 -5.18 -19.03 4.86
CA THR A 434 -4.95 -20.45 5.15
C THR A 434 -3.59 -20.88 4.58
N PRO A 435 -3.06 -22.07 4.91
CA PRO A 435 -1.85 -22.56 4.25
C PRO A 435 -1.96 -22.66 2.71
N ALA A 436 -3.18 -22.77 2.16
CA ALA A 436 -3.45 -22.82 0.72
C ALA A 436 -3.73 -21.45 0.07
N THR A 437 -4.13 -20.46 0.87
CA THR A 437 -4.51 -19.10 0.47
C THR A 437 -3.75 -18.10 1.33
N SER A 438 -2.75 -17.42 0.77
CA SER A 438 -1.99 -16.41 1.50
C SER A 438 -1.83 -15.14 0.67
N CYS A 439 -1.75 -14.01 1.36
CA CYS A 439 -1.55 -12.69 0.76
C CYS A 439 -0.32 -12.65 -0.17
N VAL A 440 0.75 -13.37 0.21
CA VAL A 440 1.99 -13.51 -0.56
C VAL A 440 1.72 -14.19 -1.91
N LYS A 441 1.01 -15.32 -1.87
CA LYS A 441 0.72 -16.13 -3.05
C LYS A 441 -0.19 -15.38 -4.02
N ASP A 442 -1.21 -14.69 -3.52
CA ASP A 442 -2.20 -14.04 -4.38
C ASP A 442 -1.70 -12.68 -4.90
N SER A 443 -0.85 -11.98 -4.13
CA SER A 443 -0.05 -10.87 -4.66
C SER A 443 0.89 -11.34 -5.79
N SER A 444 1.55 -12.49 -5.60
CA SER A 444 2.43 -13.08 -6.63
C SER A 444 1.64 -13.56 -7.85
N GLN A 445 0.43 -14.07 -7.65
CA GLN A 445 -0.49 -14.44 -8.73
C GLN A 445 -0.88 -13.22 -9.57
N SER A 446 -1.10 -12.07 -8.94
CA SER A 446 -1.42 -10.82 -9.64
C SER A 446 -0.24 -10.37 -10.50
N LEU A 447 0.99 -10.47 -9.98
CA LEU A 447 2.20 -10.22 -10.77
C LEU A 447 2.34 -11.19 -11.95
N PHE A 448 2.06 -12.48 -11.73
CA PHE A 448 2.05 -13.48 -12.80
C PHE A 448 1.01 -13.13 -13.88
N ALA A 449 -0.22 -12.78 -13.49
CA ALA A 449 -1.28 -12.37 -14.41
C ALA A 449 -0.86 -11.14 -15.25
N ALA A 450 -0.23 -10.16 -14.61
CA ALA A 450 0.28 -8.98 -15.32
C ALA A 450 1.36 -9.33 -16.34
N ILE A 451 2.29 -10.23 -16.00
CA ILE A 451 3.30 -10.75 -16.93
C ILE A 451 2.65 -11.44 -18.12
N GLN A 452 1.66 -12.31 -17.89
CA GLN A 452 0.95 -12.99 -18.98
C GLN A 452 0.21 -12.00 -19.86
N ARG A 453 -0.42 -10.98 -19.27
CA ARG A 453 -1.13 -9.95 -20.01
C ARG A 453 -0.20 -9.14 -20.90
N LEU A 454 0.95 -8.70 -20.38
CA LEU A 454 1.99 -8.04 -21.18
C LEU A 454 2.47 -8.94 -22.32
N LYS A 455 2.66 -10.25 -22.07
CA LYS A 455 3.05 -11.20 -23.11
C LYS A 455 2.03 -11.31 -24.24
N THR A 456 0.75 -11.36 -23.90
CA THR A 456 -0.34 -11.50 -24.87
C THR A 456 -0.64 -10.20 -25.61
N GLU A 457 -0.71 -9.07 -24.90
CA GLU A 457 -1.17 -7.78 -25.45
C GLU A 457 -0.06 -6.93 -26.07
N VAL A 458 1.19 -7.16 -25.69
CA VAL A 458 2.33 -6.36 -26.13
C VAL A 458 3.38 -7.20 -26.84
N LEU A 459 3.95 -8.21 -26.16
CA LEU A 459 5.07 -8.98 -26.76
C LEU A 459 4.61 -9.83 -27.95
N SER A 460 3.33 -10.17 -28.03
CA SER A 460 2.75 -10.92 -29.15
C SER A 460 2.15 -10.02 -30.23
N ASP A 461 2.10 -8.69 -30.03
CA ASP A 461 1.56 -7.73 -30.99
C ASP A 461 2.45 -7.67 -32.25
N ARG A 462 1.83 -7.86 -33.42
CA ARG A 462 2.54 -7.85 -34.71
C ARG A 462 3.18 -6.50 -35.01
N THR A 463 2.52 -5.41 -34.63
CA THR A 463 3.01 -4.03 -34.85
C THR A 463 4.27 -3.80 -34.02
N VAL A 464 4.25 -4.23 -32.75
CA VAL A 464 5.41 -4.15 -31.85
C VAL A 464 6.57 -4.99 -32.38
N LYS A 465 6.31 -6.23 -32.79
CA LYS A 465 7.35 -7.12 -33.36
C LYS A 465 8.00 -6.51 -34.60
N GLN A 466 7.20 -6.03 -35.55
CA GLN A 466 7.70 -5.39 -36.76
C GLN A 466 8.53 -4.13 -36.43
N TRP A 467 8.08 -3.32 -35.47
CA TRP A 467 8.82 -2.14 -35.04
C TRP A 467 10.19 -2.51 -34.46
N VAL A 468 10.23 -3.50 -33.57
CA VAL A 468 11.45 -4.02 -32.92
C VAL A 468 12.44 -4.59 -33.93
N GLU A 469 11.95 -5.31 -34.95
CA GLU A 469 12.78 -5.87 -36.04
C GLU A 469 13.39 -4.77 -36.92
N ASN A 470 12.62 -3.72 -37.23
CA ASN A 470 13.04 -2.64 -38.11
C ASN A 470 13.92 -1.58 -37.42
N HIS A 471 13.91 -1.50 -36.09
CA HIS A 471 14.64 -0.50 -35.30
C HIS A 471 15.54 -1.12 -34.21
N PRO A 472 16.45 -2.06 -34.55
CA PRO A 472 17.16 -2.87 -33.55
C PRO A 472 18.12 -2.10 -32.63
N THR A 473 18.55 -0.90 -33.05
CA THR A 473 19.45 -0.01 -32.30
C THR A 473 18.74 1.09 -31.53
N ASP A 474 17.42 1.19 -31.66
CA ASP A 474 16.62 2.17 -30.94
C ASP A 474 16.68 1.89 -29.42
N PHE A 475 16.74 2.96 -28.62
CA PHE A 475 16.88 2.86 -27.17
C PHE A 475 15.69 2.14 -26.53
N GLU A 476 14.47 2.46 -26.95
CA GLU A 476 13.24 1.83 -26.44
C GLU A 476 13.20 0.35 -26.83
N VAL A 477 13.67 0.00 -28.03
CA VAL A 477 13.77 -1.40 -28.47
C VAL A 477 14.79 -2.19 -27.64
N GLN A 478 15.94 -1.61 -27.30
CA GLN A 478 16.92 -2.27 -26.43
C GLN A 478 16.36 -2.47 -25.02
N ARG A 479 15.69 -1.46 -24.47
CA ARG A 479 15.01 -1.53 -23.17
C ARG A 479 13.89 -2.58 -23.19
N PHE A 480 13.12 -2.65 -24.27
CA PHE A 480 12.04 -3.62 -24.45
C PHE A 480 12.54 -5.07 -24.46
N LYS A 481 13.65 -5.35 -25.14
CA LYS A 481 14.30 -6.68 -25.10
C LYS A 481 14.74 -7.05 -23.69
N ARG A 482 15.22 -6.08 -22.90
CA ARG A 482 15.56 -6.31 -21.49
C ARG A 482 14.32 -6.54 -20.62
N LEU A 483 13.20 -5.87 -20.91
CA LEU A 483 11.92 -6.14 -20.26
C LEU A 483 11.47 -7.58 -20.52
N GLU A 484 11.52 -8.07 -21.75
CA GLU A 484 11.14 -9.46 -22.06
C GLU A 484 11.93 -10.47 -21.22
N LEU A 485 13.26 -10.31 -21.16
CA LEU A 485 14.14 -11.15 -20.34
C LEU A 485 13.83 -11.02 -18.84
N LEU A 486 13.57 -9.80 -18.36
CA LEU A 486 13.22 -9.55 -16.97
C LEU A 486 11.91 -10.27 -16.59
N LEU A 487 10.85 -10.12 -17.40
CA LEU A 487 9.56 -10.76 -17.16
C LEU A 487 9.69 -12.28 -17.16
N GLU A 488 10.45 -12.84 -18.11
CA GLU A 488 10.74 -14.27 -18.17
C GLU A 488 11.50 -14.74 -16.92
N GLN A 489 12.48 -13.96 -16.44
CA GLN A 489 13.27 -14.32 -15.28
C GLN A 489 12.48 -14.24 -13.98
N VAL A 490 11.63 -13.22 -13.80
CA VAL A 490 10.71 -13.12 -12.66
C VAL A 490 9.77 -14.33 -12.65
N GLU A 491 9.18 -14.65 -13.81
CA GLU A 491 8.29 -15.80 -13.96
C GLU A 491 9.02 -17.10 -13.60
N LYS A 492 10.12 -17.42 -14.26
CA LYS A 492 10.83 -18.70 -14.09
C LYS A 492 11.57 -18.82 -12.77
N SER A 493 12.05 -17.73 -12.17
CA SER A 493 12.90 -17.81 -10.97
C SER A 493 12.11 -17.72 -9.69
N MET A 494 11.05 -16.91 -9.66
CA MET A 494 10.28 -16.62 -8.45
C MET A 494 8.90 -17.28 -8.50
N LEU A 495 8.15 -17.05 -9.57
CA LEU A 495 6.71 -17.34 -9.61
C LEU A 495 6.40 -18.81 -9.92
N ILE A 496 7.12 -19.39 -10.89
CA ILE A 496 7.00 -20.79 -11.31
C ILE A 496 8.38 -21.48 -11.35
N PRO A 497 9.09 -21.59 -10.21
CA PRO A 497 10.48 -22.08 -10.17
C PRO A 497 10.69 -23.50 -10.72
N LEU A 498 9.63 -24.30 -10.80
CA LEU A 498 9.65 -25.66 -11.34
C LEU A 498 8.97 -25.76 -12.72
N GLY A 499 8.61 -24.64 -13.35
CA GLY A 499 7.88 -24.60 -14.64
C GLY A 499 6.40 -25.00 -14.55
N TYR A 500 5.89 -25.24 -13.34
CA TYR A 500 4.49 -25.58 -13.11
C TYR A 500 3.71 -24.34 -12.65
N VAL A 501 2.75 -23.90 -13.48
CA VAL A 501 1.75 -22.91 -13.08
C VAL A 501 0.76 -23.57 -12.12
N PRO A 502 0.60 -23.08 -10.87
CA PRO A 502 -0.37 -23.60 -9.91
C PRO A 502 -1.77 -23.65 -10.52
N LYS A 503 -2.58 -24.67 -10.17
CA LYS A 503 -3.92 -24.84 -10.76
C LYS A 503 -4.83 -23.62 -10.54
N ASN A 504 -4.72 -22.97 -9.38
CA ASN A 504 -5.50 -21.79 -9.03
C ASN A 504 -5.00 -20.50 -9.71
N TRP A 505 -3.90 -20.55 -10.46
CA TRP A 505 -3.34 -19.42 -11.22
C TRP A 505 -3.72 -19.42 -12.71
N ARG A 506 -4.35 -20.50 -13.20
CA ARG A 506 -4.78 -20.63 -14.61
C ARG A 506 -6.24 -20.21 -14.77
N GLY A 507 -6.52 -19.25 -15.66
CA GLY A 507 -7.87 -18.90 -16.10
C GLY A 507 -8.71 -18.10 -15.09
N GLU A 508 -9.96 -17.81 -15.47
CA GLU A 508 -11.00 -17.10 -14.70
C GLU A 508 -11.51 -17.89 -13.48
N ASN A 509 -10.61 -18.59 -12.78
CA ASN A 509 -11.00 -19.46 -11.68
C ASN A 509 -11.62 -18.62 -10.56
N GLN A 510 -12.88 -18.91 -10.27
CA GLN A 510 -13.64 -18.41 -9.13
C GLN A 510 -13.00 -18.83 -7.79
N GLU A 511 -12.08 -19.82 -7.80
CA GLU A 511 -11.38 -20.38 -6.63
C GLU A 511 -10.24 -19.51 -6.03
N VAL A 512 -10.23 -18.19 -6.28
CA VAL A 512 -9.38 -17.30 -5.48
C VAL A 512 -9.99 -17.24 -4.09
N ALA A 513 -9.18 -17.49 -3.06
CA ALA A 513 -9.60 -17.52 -1.65
C ALA A 513 -10.62 -18.60 -1.22
N ALA A 514 -10.75 -19.71 -1.95
CA ALA A 514 -11.60 -20.82 -1.51
C ALA A 514 -10.95 -21.64 -0.37
N HIS A 515 -11.58 -21.64 0.80
CA HIS A 515 -11.36 -22.67 1.80
C HIS A 515 -11.91 -24.00 1.25
N ARG A 516 -11.05 -25.02 1.11
CA ARG A 516 -11.55 -26.40 0.99
C ARG A 516 -12.09 -26.80 2.36
N ASN A 517 -13.35 -27.23 2.40
CA ASN A 517 -14.00 -27.82 3.58
C ASN A 517 -13.05 -28.77 4.31
N GLY A 518 -12.81 -28.48 5.60
CA GLY A 518 -12.06 -29.35 6.51
C GLY A 518 -10.55 -29.33 6.27
N ALA A 519 -9.81 -28.76 7.22
CA ALA A 519 -8.37 -28.95 7.31
C ALA A 519 -8.04 -30.41 7.69
N SER A 520 -8.14 -31.30 6.71
CA SER A 520 -7.38 -32.54 6.71
C SER A 520 -6.05 -32.25 6.02
N PHE A 521 -4.93 -32.46 6.72
CA PHE A 521 -3.59 -32.49 6.13
C PHE A 521 -3.55 -33.55 5.02
N ASN A 522 -3.90 -33.16 3.80
CA ASN A 522 -3.94 -34.06 2.66
C ASN A 522 -2.67 -33.86 1.82
N ALA A 523 -2.09 -34.96 1.34
CA ALA A 523 -0.79 -34.96 0.64
C ALA A 523 -0.76 -34.05 -0.60
N SER A 524 -1.92 -33.79 -1.22
CA SER A 524 -2.05 -32.92 -2.38
C SER A 524 -1.85 -31.43 -2.05
N THR A 525 -2.25 -30.96 -0.87
CA THR A 525 -2.06 -29.56 -0.44
C THR A 525 -0.60 -29.27 -0.08
N ILE A 526 0.09 -30.26 0.50
CA ILE A 526 1.53 -30.21 0.78
C ILE A 526 2.33 -30.19 -0.55
N LEU A 527 1.93 -31.02 -1.52
CA LEU A 527 2.58 -31.07 -2.83
C LEU A 527 2.43 -29.77 -3.64
N GLU A 528 1.29 -29.08 -3.54
CA GLU A 528 1.10 -27.76 -4.18
C GLU A 528 1.89 -26.65 -3.47
N GLY A 529 2.00 -26.68 -2.13
CA GLY A 529 2.88 -25.78 -1.38
C GLY A 529 4.35 -25.92 -1.77
N LEU A 530 4.84 -27.15 -1.93
CA LEU A 530 6.21 -27.43 -2.37
C LEU A 530 6.51 -26.90 -3.79
N LYS A 531 5.50 -26.73 -4.66
CA LYS A 531 5.69 -26.21 -6.03
C LYS A 531 5.80 -24.69 -6.11
N ALA A 532 5.23 -23.96 -5.14
CA ALA A 532 5.23 -22.49 -5.05
C ALA A 532 5.95 -21.98 -3.78
N TRP A 533 6.89 -22.76 -3.25
CA TRP A 533 7.52 -22.51 -1.95
C TRP A 533 8.17 -21.12 -1.83
N LYS A 534 8.66 -20.56 -2.94
CA LYS A 534 9.25 -19.21 -3.02
C LYS A 534 8.25 -18.06 -2.76
N THR A 535 6.95 -18.32 -2.92
CA THR A 535 5.87 -17.34 -2.72
C THR A 535 4.97 -17.73 -1.54
N MET A 536 5.43 -18.60 -0.64
CA MET A 536 4.66 -19.00 0.55
C MET A 536 4.89 -18.08 1.74
N LEU A 537 6.12 -17.58 1.91
CA LEU A 537 6.52 -16.76 3.06
C LEU A 537 6.87 -15.34 2.59
N PRO A 538 6.45 -14.30 3.31
CA PRO A 538 6.68 -12.91 2.93
C PRO A 538 8.13 -12.59 2.63
N ARG A 539 9.03 -12.89 3.58
CA ARG A 539 10.47 -12.61 3.44
C ARG A 539 11.12 -13.42 2.31
N ARG A 540 10.64 -14.65 2.06
CA ARG A 540 11.15 -15.45 0.93
C ARG A 540 10.75 -14.82 -0.41
N ALA A 541 9.50 -14.38 -0.55
CA ALA A 541 9.03 -13.76 -1.77
C ALA A 541 9.77 -12.44 -2.06
N GLU A 542 9.94 -11.59 -1.04
CA GLU A 542 10.76 -10.39 -1.12
C GLU A 542 12.18 -10.71 -1.60
N MET A 543 12.87 -11.63 -0.91
CA MET A 543 14.23 -12.01 -1.22
C MET A 543 14.39 -12.53 -2.67
N GLU A 544 13.47 -13.39 -3.13
CA GLU A 544 13.52 -13.95 -4.48
C GLU A 544 13.28 -12.89 -5.56
N LEU A 545 12.35 -11.97 -5.31
CA LEU A 545 12.13 -10.85 -6.22
C LEU A 545 13.37 -9.95 -6.28
N MET A 546 13.98 -9.61 -5.12
CA MET A 546 15.17 -8.75 -5.08
C MET A 546 16.34 -9.40 -5.81
N ARG A 547 16.49 -10.74 -5.67
CA ARG A 547 17.51 -11.51 -6.40
C ARG A 547 17.40 -11.37 -7.91
N VAL A 548 16.18 -11.34 -8.45
CA VAL A 548 15.97 -11.12 -9.89
C VAL A 548 16.24 -9.66 -10.24
N LEU A 549 15.62 -8.71 -9.54
CA LEU A 549 15.70 -7.28 -9.88
C LEU A 549 17.14 -6.72 -9.81
N MET A 550 17.96 -7.21 -8.86
CA MET A 550 19.36 -6.80 -8.76
C MET A 550 20.21 -7.27 -9.96
N GLN A 551 19.86 -8.37 -10.62
CA GLN A 551 20.58 -8.82 -11.83
C GLN A 551 20.37 -7.86 -13.01
N TYR A 552 19.22 -7.19 -13.05
CA TYR A 552 18.85 -6.21 -14.06
C TYR A 552 19.21 -4.77 -13.68
N GLY A 553 19.93 -4.58 -12.57
CA GLY A 553 20.45 -3.28 -12.20
C GLY A 553 19.42 -2.36 -11.53
N GLY A 554 18.40 -2.91 -10.87
CA GLY A 554 17.43 -2.10 -10.14
C GLY A 554 18.11 -1.24 -9.06
N THR A 555 17.74 0.04 -9.00
CA THR A 555 18.13 0.97 -7.94
C THR A 555 16.99 1.06 -6.93
N MET A 556 17.32 1.11 -5.64
CA MET A 556 16.31 0.93 -4.59
C MET A 556 16.48 1.92 -3.44
N PHE A 557 15.38 2.16 -2.74
CA PHE A 557 15.35 2.72 -1.39
C PHE A 557 14.69 1.70 -0.48
N ASP A 558 15.35 1.30 0.60
CA ASP A 558 14.78 0.42 1.61
C ASP A 558 14.51 1.21 2.89
N TYR A 559 13.23 1.32 3.25
CA TYR A 559 12.76 1.95 4.48
C TYR A 559 12.44 0.87 5.50
N GLN A 560 13.23 0.76 6.56
CA GLN A 560 12.99 -0.17 7.66
C GLN A 560 12.63 0.58 8.94
N SER A 561 11.63 0.09 9.65
CA SER A 561 11.20 0.65 10.93
C SER A 561 10.59 -0.42 11.82
N ALA A 562 10.56 -0.19 13.12
CA ALA A 562 9.76 -0.98 14.05
C ALA A 562 9.35 -0.17 15.26
N MET A 563 8.10 -0.33 15.68
CA MET A 563 7.55 0.29 16.88
C MET A 563 7.78 1.81 16.91
N ILE A 564 7.43 2.48 15.82
CA ILE A 564 7.51 3.94 15.71
C ILE A 564 6.17 4.58 16.12
N GLY A 565 6.24 5.73 16.78
CA GLY A 565 5.09 6.37 17.44
C GLY A 565 5.29 6.46 18.95
N GLY A 566 4.20 6.43 19.71
CA GLY A 566 4.27 6.40 21.18
C GLY A 566 4.66 5.04 21.73
N LYS A 567 5.10 4.98 22.99
CA LYS A 567 5.63 3.77 23.60
C LYS A 567 4.54 2.73 23.89
N ILE A 568 4.84 1.47 23.55
CA ILE A 568 4.05 0.28 23.90
C ILE A 568 4.98 -0.73 24.57
N SER A 569 4.86 -0.89 25.89
CA SER A 569 5.75 -1.74 26.69
C SER A 569 5.47 -3.24 26.47
N GLY A 570 6.48 -4.10 26.68
CA GLY A 570 6.30 -5.56 26.68
C GLY A 570 6.11 -6.22 25.31
N LEU A 571 6.26 -5.45 24.22
CA LEU A 571 6.36 -5.96 22.86
C LEU A 571 7.82 -6.03 22.40
N VAL A 572 8.13 -7.04 21.59
CA VAL A 572 9.38 -7.19 20.87
C VAL A 572 9.04 -7.50 19.41
N PRO A 573 9.53 -6.73 18.43
CA PRO A 573 9.18 -7.00 17.04
C PRO A 573 9.96 -8.22 16.54
N ASN A 574 9.25 -9.18 15.96
CA ASN A 574 9.84 -10.39 15.39
C ASN A 574 9.93 -10.27 13.87
N PRO A 575 11.09 -10.52 13.25
CA PRO A 575 11.21 -10.49 11.80
C PRO A 575 10.39 -11.62 11.15
N PRO A 576 9.88 -11.44 9.92
CA PRO A 576 9.20 -12.50 9.21
C PRO A 576 10.15 -13.66 8.93
N THR A 577 9.67 -14.90 9.07
CA THR A 577 10.52 -16.09 8.91
C THR A 577 10.90 -16.35 7.45
N VAL A 578 12.12 -16.85 7.24
CA VAL A 578 12.55 -17.53 6.01
C VAL A 578 12.76 -18.99 6.35
N ILE A 579 12.01 -19.89 5.73
CA ILE A 579 12.27 -21.34 5.77
C ILE A 579 12.65 -21.76 4.35
N LEU A 580 13.71 -22.57 4.24
CA LEU A 580 14.36 -23.03 3.00
C LEU A 580 15.05 -21.91 2.22
#